data_AF-A0A410WXR8-F1
#
_entry.id   AF-A0A410WXR8-F1
#
_cell.length_a   1.000
_cell.length_b   1.000
_cell.length_c   1.000
_cell.angle_alpha   90.00
_cell.angle_beta   90.00
_cell.angle_gamma   90.00
#
_symmetry.space_group_name_H-M   'P 1'
#
loop_
_entity.id
_entity.type
_entity.pdbx_description
1 polymer ?
#
loop_
_entity_poly.entity_id
_entity_poly.type
_entity_poly.pdbx_seq_one_letter_code
_entity_poly.pdbx_strand_id
1 'polypeptide(L)'
;MSVMYMEELFPEATQADIARAKVALRKYRENKQKVLLFESEPPETEIQIRRQAALIKSTRRIEKAISQITFADVRSVMEYRFIKGNSRAAILYFSGWHCCEKTIDRKITEGILSVANTLLYFD
;
A
#
# COMPACT_ATOMS: atom_id res chain seq x y z
N MET A 1 -22.35 8.91 34.55
CA MET A 1 -21.39 7.87 34.13
C MET A 1 -20.76 8.33 32.83
N SER A 2 -19.62 9.02 32.94
CA SER A 2 -18.88 9.50 31.77
C SER A 2 -18.20 8.30 31.13
N VAL A 3 -18.66 7.89 29.96
CA VAL A 3 -17.94 6.90 29.15
C VAL A 3 -16.80 7.67 28.49
N MET A 4 -15.65 7.69 29.16
CA MET A 4 -14.40 8.10 28.53
C MET A 4 -14.15 7.15 27.36
N TYR A 5 -14.30 7.66 26.14
CA TYR A 5 -13.69 7.08 24.96
C TYR A 5 -12.19 7.06 25.22
N MET A 6 -11.67 5.91 25.62
CA MET A 6 -10.25 5.64 25.53
C MET A 6 -9.99 5.47 24.03
N GLU A 7 -9.66 6.57 23.36
CA GLU A 7 -8.97 6.48 22.07
C GLU A 7 -7.76 5.57 22.33
N GLU A 8 -7.75 4.39 21.71
CA GLU A 8 -6.67 3.43 21.85
C GLU A 8 -5.36 4.15 21.49
N LEU A 9 -4.40 4.14 22.42
CA LEU A 9 -3.13 4.88 22.31
C LEU A 9 -2.36 4.57 21.01
N PHE A 10 -2.65 3.42 20.40
CA PHE A 10 -2.15 3.00 19.11
C PHE A 10 -3.32 2.47 18.27
N PRO A 11 -3.71 3.14 17.18
CA PRO A 11 -4.83 2.70 16.37
C PRO A 11 -4.50 1.36 15.68
N GLU A 12 -5.40 0.39 15.81
CA GLU A 12 -5.31 -0.89 15.09
C GLU A 12 -6.25 -0.91 13.89
N ALA A 13 -5.78 -1.45 12.77
CA ALA A 13 -6.55 -1.55 11.55
C ALA A 13 -7.74 -2.50 11.71
N THR A 14 -8.94 -1.97 11.50
CA THR A 14 -10.15 -2.79 11.40
C THR A 14 -10.13 -3.61 10.11
N GLN A 15 -11.05 -4.58 9.99
CA GLN A 15 -11.23 -5.31 8.74
C GLN A 15 -11.58 -4.39 7.55
N ALA A 16 -12.25 -3.26 7.81
CA ALA A 16 -12.54 -2.26 6.78
C ALA A 16 -11.26 -1.53 6.34
N ASP A 17 -10.36 -1.20 7.27
CA ASP A 17 -9.05 -0.60 6.96
C ASP A 17 -8.18 -1.53 6.12
N ILE A 18 -8.12 -2.81 6.50
CA ILE A 18 -7.38 -3.84 5.77
C ILE A 18 -7.93 -3.95 4.33
N ALA A 19 -9.26 -3.95 4.17
CA ALA A 19 -9.90 -3.98 2.86
C ALA A 19 -9.57 -2.72 2.03
N ARG A 20 -9.62 -1.52 2.64
CA ARG A 20 -9.22 -0.25 2.00
C ARG A 20 -7.76 -0.28 1.55
N ALA A 21 -6.85 -0.70 2.42
CA ALA A 21 -5.43 -0.82 2.12
C ALA A 21 -5.19 -1.79 0.94
N LYS A 22 -5.85 -2.95 0.95
CA LYS A 22 -5.78 -3.91 -0.16
C LYS A 22 -6.25 -3.33 -1.49
N VAL A 23 -7.32 -2.54 -1.49
CA VAL A 23 -7.81 -1.86 -2.71
C VAL A 23 -6.80 -0.80 -3.17
N ALA A 24 -6.26 0.00 -2.25
CA ALA A 24 -5.25 1.02 -2.55
C ALA A 24 -3.97 0.40 -3.15
N LEU A 25 -3.47 -0.70 -2.56
CA LEU A 25 -2.33 -1.46 -3.07
C LEU A 25 -2.56 -1.99 -4.49
N ARG A 26 -3.77 -2.50 -4.78
CA ARG A 26 -4.11 -2.96 -6.14
C ARG A 26 -4.14 -1.83 -7.17
N LYS A 27 -4.64 -0.65 -6.76
CA LYS A 27 -4.72 0.55 -7.61
C LYS A 27 -3.40 1.31 -7.73
N TYR A 28 -2.40 0.97 -6.90
CA TYR A 28 -1.13 1.70 -6.84
C TYR A 28 -0.49 1.87 -8.23
N ARG A 29 -0.34 0.78 -9.00
CA ARG A 29 0.33 0.84 -10.31
C ARG A 29 -0.43 1.76 -11.28
N GLU A 30 -1.75 1.63 -11.33
CA GLU A 30 -2.61 2.48 -12.16
C GLU A 30 -2.48 3.96 -11.75
N ASN A 31 -2.55 4.25 -10.46
CA ASN A 31 -2.38 5.60 -9.95
C ASN A 31 -0.99 6.16 -10.23
N LYS A 32 0.07 5.34 -10.13
CA LYS A 32 1.44 5.73 -10.43
C LYS A 32 1.60 6.08 -11.90
N GLN A 33 1.00 5.32 -12.82
CA GLN A 33 1.00 5.66 -14.25
C GLN A 33 0.31 7.01 -14.51
N LYS A 34 -0.79 7.31 -13.81
CA LYS A 34 -1.45 8.61 -13.92
C LYS A 34 -0.60 9.76 -13.36
N VAL A 35 0.20 9.52 -12.32
CA VAL A 35 1.17 10.51 -11.83
C VAL A 35 2.21 10.79 -12.92
N LEU A 36 2.79 9.75 -13.52
CA LEU A 36 3.77 9.89 -14.60
C LEU A 36 3.20 10.63 -15.81
N LEU A 37 1.93 10.37 -16.17
CA LEU A 37 1.24 11.12 -17.20
C LEU A 37 1.22 12.63 -16.91
N PHE A 38 0.88 13.02 -15.68
CA PHE A 38 0.88 14.44 -15.30
C PHE A 38 2.28 15.04 -15.12
N GLU A 39 3.33 14.22 -15.05
CA GLU A 39 4.72 14.69 -15.08
C GLU A 39 5.15 15.01 -16.52
N SER A 40 4.71 14.21 -17.52
CA SER A 40 4.96 14.50 -18.93
C SER A 40 4.03 15.56 -19.51
N GLU A 41 2.79 15.62 -19.02
CA GLU A 41 1.74 16.53 -19.46
C GLU A 41 1.17 17.26 -18.23
N PRO A 42 1.78 18.40 -17.84
CA PRO A 42 1.37 19.13 -16.66
C PRO A 42 -0.11 19.51 -16.69
N PRO A 43 -0.82 19.46 -15.55
CA PRO A 43 -2.23 19.80 -15.49
C PRO A 43 -2.47 21.29 -15.82
N GLU A 44 -3.47 21.55 -16.66
CA GLU A 44 -3.80 22.92 -17.12
C GLU A 44 -4.97 23.52 -16.32
N THR A 45 -5.85 22.67 -15.81
CA THR A 45 -7.05 23.09 -15.05
C THR A 45 -6.88 22.87 -13.56
N GLU A 46 -7.56 23.68 -12.75
CA GLU A 46 -7.57 23.53 -11.29
C GLU A 46 -8.05 22.13 -10.86
N ILE A 47 -9.00 21.55 -11.59
CA ILE A 47 -9.49 20.20 -11.34
C ILE A 47 -8.39 19.16 -11.57
N GLN A 48 -7.62 19.28 -12.65
CA GLN A 48 -6.50 18.38 -12.91
C GLN A 48 -5.38 18.53 -11.87
N ILE A 49 -5.06 19.77 -11.44
CA ILE A 49 -4.08 20.03 -10.38
C ILE A 49 -4.48 19.30 -9.09
N ARG A 50 -5.74 19.45 -8.66
CA ARG A 50 -6.26 18.77 -7.47
C ARG A 50 -6.20 17.24 -7.60
N ARG A 51 -6.53 16.70 -8.79
CA ARG A 51 -6.45 15.26 -9.06
C ARG A 51 -5.00 14.75 -9.03
N GLN A 52 -4.06 15.46 -9.63
CA GLN A 52 -2.64 15.12 -9.60
C GLN A 52 -2.12 15.11 -8.16
N ALA A 53 -2.44 16.14 -7.36
CA ALA A 53 -2.04 16.21 -5.96
C ALA A 53 -2.58 15.02 -5.15
N ALA A 54 -3.83 14.62 -5.37
CA ALA A 54 -4.42 13.45 -4.72
C ALA A 54 -3.74 12.13 -5.13
N LEU A 55 -3.42 11.97 -6.42
CA LEU A 55 -2.70 10.81 -6.93
C LEU A 55 -1.28 10.72 -6.33
N ILE A 56 -0.54 11.82 -6.33
CA ILE A 56 0.80 11.91 -5.71
C ILE A 56 0.71 11.57 -4.22
N LYS A 57 -0.25 12.15 -3.48
CA LYS A 57 -0.46 11.87 -2.06
C LYS A 57 -0.72 10.37 -1.83
N SER A 58 -1.64 9.78 -2.59
CA SER A 58 -2.01 8.37 -2.41
C SER A 58 -0.87 7.40 -2.71
N THR A 59 -0.13 7.62 -3.81
CA THR A 59 1.00 6.77 -4.22
C THR A 59 2.15 6.86 -3.24
N ARG A 60 2.51 8.09 -2.81
CA ARG A 60 3.55 8.30 -1.79
C ARG A 60 3.20 7.66 -0.45
N ARG A 61 1.94 7.71 -0.01
CA ARG A 61 1.50 7.04 1.23
C ARG A 61 1.71 5.53 1.16
N ILE A 62 1.42 4.90 0.01
CA ILE A 62 1.64 3.46 -0.19
C ILE A 62 3.13 3.12 -0.23
N GLU A 63 3.94 3.87 -0.98
CA GLU A 63 5.40 3.68 -1.04
C GLU A 63 6.01 3.76 0.36
N LYS A 64 5.64 4.80 1.13
CA LYS A 64 6.08 4.97 2.52
C LYS A 64 5.60 3.82 3.40
N ALA A 65 4.32 3.47 3.36
CA ALA A 65 3.78 2.38 4.19
C ALA A 65 4.49 1.04 3.94
N ILE A 66 4.80 0.72 2.68
CA ILE A 66 5.57 -0.49 2.35
C ILE A 66 7.01 -0.38 2.88
N SER A 67 7.66 0.78 2.75
CA SER A 67 9.03 0.98 3.24
C SER A 67 9.17 0.77 4.77
N GLN A 68 8.10 1.05 5.52
CA GLN A 68 8.04 0.93 6.98
C GLN A 68 7.74 -0.49 7.46
N ILE A 69 7.47 -1.46 6.57
CA ILE A 69 7.29 -2.86 6.96
C ILE A 69 8.59 -3.36 7.61
N THR A 70 8.50 -3.77 8.87
CA THR A 70 9.64 -4.20 9.70
C THR A 70 10.33 -5.44 9.17
N PHE A 71 9.55 -6.46 8.79
CA PHE A 71 10.09 -7.72 8.30
C PHE A 71 10.52 -7.57 6.84
N ALA A 72 11.83 -7.68 6.61
CA ALA A 72 12.43 -7.43 5.30
C ALA A 72 11.91 -8.37 4.20
N ASP A 73 11.59 -9.62 4.54
CA ASP A 73 11.06 -10.61 3.61
C ASP A 73 9.61 -10.31 3.21
N VAL A 74 8.77 -9.88 4.16
CA VAL A 74 7.41 -9.37 3.92
C VAL A 74 7.48 -8.11 3.05
N ARG A 75 8.32 -7.15 3.41
CA ARG A 75 8.52 -5.91 2.65
C ARG A 75 8.88 -6.20 1.20
N SER A 76 9.85 -7.08 1.00
CA SER A 76 10.32 -7.43 -0.34
C SER A 76 9.21 -8.08 -1.19
N VAL A 77 8.38 -8.96 -0.60
CA VAL A 77 7.21 -9.55 -1.29
C VAL A 77 6.22 -8.46 -1.70
N MET A 78 5.94 -7.51 -0.81
CA MET A 78 5.03 -6.40 -1.08
C MET A 78 5.55 -5.46 -2.18
N GLU A 79 6.84 -5.11 -2.14
CA GLU A 79 7.49 -4.31 -3.19
C GLU A 79 7.47 -5.03 -4.54
N TYR A 80 7.84 -6.30 -4.56
CA TYR A 80 7.88 -7.08 -5.79
C TYR A 80 6.48 -7.23 -6.40
N ARG A 81 5.45 -7.43 -5.57
CA ARG A 81 4.07 -7.55 -6.03
C ARG A 81 3.47 -6.22 -6.46
N PHE A 82 3.47 -5.22 -5.58
CA PHE A 82 2.66 -4.01 -5.78
C PHE A 82 3.47 -2.88 -6.42
N ILE A 83 4.71 -2.66 -5.99
CA ILE A 83 5.54 -1.55 -6.52
C ILE A 83 6.06 -1.89 -7.92
N LYS A 84 6.66 -3.08 -8.09
CA LYS A 84 7.10 -3.57 -9.41
C LYS A 84 5.94 -4.09 -10.26
N GLY A 85 4.80 -4.37 -9.63
CA GLY A 85 3.56 -4.75 -10.30
C GLY A 85 3.57 -6.15 -10.91
N ASN A 86 4.37 -7.07 -10.35
CA ASN A 86 4.43 -8.44 -10.81
C ASN A 86 3.16 -9.21 -10.45
N SER A 87 2.87 -10.30 -11.16
CA SER A 87 1.75 -11.17 -10.82
C SER A 87 2.07 -12.01 -9.58
N ARG A 88 1.05 -12.65 -8.98
CA ARG A 88 1.24 -13.61 -7.88
C ARG A 88 2.14 -14.76 -8.30
N ALA A 89 1.89 -15.30 -9.49
CA ALA A 89 2.65 -16.40 -10.06
C ALA A 89 4.12 -16.00 -10.21
N ALA A 90 4.41 -14.78 -10.66
CA ALA A 90 5.77 -14.28 -10.80
C ALA A 90 6.53 -14.18 -9.45
N ILE A 91 5.83 -14.09 -8.31
CA ILE A 91 6.49 -14.11 -6.98
C ILE A 91 7.00 -15.53 -6.66
N LEU A 92 6.25 -16.56 -7.03
CA LEU A 92 6.63 -17.97 -6.80
C LEU A 92 7.90 -18.36 -7.56
N TYR A 93 8.05 -17.82 -8.77
CA TYR A 93 9.21 -18.06 -9.64
C TYR A 93 10.31 -17.02 -9.44
N PHE A 94 10.19 -16.11 -8.46
CA PHE A 94 11.24 -15.17 -8.15
C PHE A 94 12.42 -15.95 -7.54
N SER A 95 13.52 -16.02 -8.29
CA SER A 95 14.67 -16.93 -8.09
C SER A 95 15.43 -16.77 -6.76
N GLY A 96 14.98 -15.91 -5.86
CA GLY A 96 15.54 -15.71 -4.53
C GLY A 96 14.66 -16.20 -3.36
N TRP A 97 13.44 -16.71 -3.60
CA TRP A 97 12.57 -17.21 -2.53
C TRP A 97 12.20 -18.67 -2.70
N HIS A 98 12.94 -19.54 -1.99
CA HIS A 98 12.60 -20.95 -1.86
C HIS A 98 11.47 -21.15 -0.83
N CYS A 99 10.27 -20.64 -1.12
CA CYS A 99 9.12 -20.79 -0.24
C CYS A 99 7.87 -21.24 -0.99
N CYS A 100 7.00 -21.97 -0.29
CA CYS A 100 5.76 -22.46 -0.85
C CYS A 100 4.72 -21.34 -0.99
N GLU A 101 3.71 -21.59 -1.81
CA GLU A 101 2.60 -20.68 -2.09
C GLU A 101 1.91 -20.13 -0.83
N LYS A 102 1.64 -20.99 0.15
CA LYS A 102 1.05 -20.60 1.43
C LYS A 102 1.92 -19.59 2.20
N THR A 103 3.25 -19.70 2.08
CA THR A 103 4.16 -18.75 2.73
C THR A 103 4.07 -17.38 2.09
N ILE A 104 3.95 -17.32 0.76
CA ILE A 104 3.78 -16.05 0.04
C ILE A 104 2.44 -15.40 0.38
N ASP A 105 1.35 -16.18 0.42
CA ASP A 105 0.03 -15.65 0.78
C ASP A 105 -0.01 -15.12 2.22
N ARG A 106 0.64 -15.81 3.15
CA ARG A 106 0.82 -15.33 4.53
C ARG A 106 1.56 -14.00 4.55
N LYS A 107 2.70 -13.90 3.86
CA LYS A 107 3.49 -12.66 3.77
C LYS A 107 2.71 -11.51 3.14
N ILE A 108 1.93 -11.78 2.09
CA ILE A 108 1.05 -10.77 1.48
C ILE A 108 0.01 -10.30 2.50
N THR A 109 -0.59 -11.21 3.26
CA THR A 109 -1.60 -10.89 4.27
C THR A 109 -1.02 -10.05 5.41
N GLU A 110 0.13 -10.45 5.94
CA GLU A 110 0.89 -9.70 6.97
C GLU A 110 1.31 -8.31 6.46
N GLY A 111 1.78 -8.23 5.21
CA GLY A 111 2.15 -6.98 4.58
C GLY A 111 0.97 -6.03 4.39
N ILE A 112 -0.20 -6.53 3.97
CA ILE A 112 -1.42 -5.72 3.85
C ILE A 112 -1.84 -5.19 5.22
N LEU A 113 -1.80 -6.02 6.27
CA LEU A 113 -2.12 -5.60 7.64
C LEU A 113 -1.15 -4.50 8.12
N SER A 114 0.15 -4.69 7.93
CA SER A 114 1.17 -3.70 8.29
C SER A 114 0.97 -2.37 7.54
N VAL A 115 0.64 -2.42 6.25
CA VAL A 115 0.30 -1.23 5.47
C VAL A 115 -0.96 -0.56 6.02
N ALA A 116 -2.01 -1.32 6.33
CA ALA A 116 -3.26 -0.78 6.87
C ALA A 116 -3.01 -0.05 8.19
N ASN A 117 -2.27 -0.66 9.13
CA ASN A 117 -1.88 -0.03 10.38
C ASN A 117 -1.08 1.26 10.15
N THR A 118 -0.11 1.24 9.23
CA THR A 118 0.71 2.42 8.92
C THR A 118 -0.11 3.57 8.32
N LEU A 119 -1.12 3.24 7.50
CA LEU A 119 -1.96 4.26 6.86
C LEU A 119 -2.81 5.05 7.85
N LEU A 120 -3.17 4.47 9.01
CA LEU A 120 -3.93 5.15 10.07
C LEU A 120 -3.19 6.37 10.64
N TYR A 121 -1.86 6.36 10.61
CA TYR A 121 -1.03 7.48 11.07
C TYR A 121 -0.90 8.62 10.03
N PHE A 122 -1.44 8.44 8.84
CA PHE A 122 -1.40 9.42 7.75
C PHE A 122 -2.79 10.01 7.42
N ASP A 123 -3.82 9.59 8.15
CA ASP A 123 -5.19 10.10 8.02
C ASP A 123 -5.43 11.31 8.94
#